data_AF-A0A819GSU5-F1
#
_entry.id   AF-A0A819GSU5-F1
#
_cell.length_a   1.000
_cell.length_b   1.000
_cell.length_c   1.000
_cell.angle_alpha   90.00
_cell.angle_beta   90.00
_cell.angle_gamma   90.00
#
_symmetry.space_group_name_H-M   'P 1'
#
loop_
_entity.id
_entity.type
_entity.pdbx_description
1 polymer ?
#
loop_
_entity_poly.entity_id
_entity_poly.type
_entity_poly.pdbx_seq_one_letter_code
_entity_poly.pdbx_strand_id
1 'polypeptide(L)'
;ATNYFIYISSVKVGVTPPIDIDINATSFPDGCSCENLDGCLRSAVIFESDQRSNFENVSGIMFDCLPLDAALASSFECFYDSWCLSLIRNVSKANMRPEPLHIQSRFEHNTTLKKLLDELMIEQITMTVNFSSYYSICNPKYCTYSYIHRFDKLFIITFTASAFGGISAVLKFIAPFFD
;
A
#
# COMPACT_ATOMS: atom_id res chain seq x y z
N ALA A 1 -7.43 27.26 13.27
CA ALA A 1 -6.64 26.26 12.52
C ALA A 1 -6.32 25.14 13.51
N THR A 2 -7.10 24.08 13.45
CA THR A 2 -6.93 22.87 14.26
C THR A 2 -5.76 22.09 13.68
N ASN A 3 -4.66 22.01 14.42
CA ASN A 3 -3.50 21.21 14.02
C ASN A 3 -3.85 19.73 14.23
N TYR A 4 -4.07 18.99 13.15
CA TYR A 4 -4.18 17.53 13.22
C TYR A 4 -2.77 16.95 13.25
N PHE A 5 -2.39 16.42 14.42
CA PHE A 5 -1.18 15.64 14.58
C PHE A 5 -1.47 14.23 14.05
N ILE A 6 -0.99 13.92 12.85
CA ILE A 6 -0.96 12.53 12.38
C ILE A 6 0.29 11.90 12.97
N TYR A 7 0.11 11.29 14.13
CA TYR A 7 1.09 10.36 14.69
C TYR A 7 1.08 9.12 13.80
N ILE A 8 1.99 9.03 12.83
CA ILE A 8 2.36 7.72 12.30
C ILE A 8 3.20 7.08 13.42
N SER A 9 2.49 6.42 14.33
CA SER A 9 3.07 5.61 15.40
C SER A 9 4.07 4.64 14.77
N SER A 10 5.35 4.91 14.98
CA SER A 10 6.48 3.97 14.96
C SER A 10 6.32 2.82 13.97
N VAL A 11 6.95 2.92 12.79
CA VAL A 11 7.16 1.72 11.97
C VAL A 11 8.12 0.82 12.73
N LYS A 12 7.58 -0.13 13.49
CA LYS A 12 8.35 -1.21 14.11
C LYS A 12 8.82 -2.14 13.01
N VAL A 13 9.96 -1.82 12.42
CA VAL A 13 10.70 -2.79 11.60
C VAL A 13 11.16 -3.89 12.57
N GLY A 14 10.82 -5.14 12.27
CA GLY A 14 11.06 -6.32 13.12
C GLY A 14 12.53 -6.68 13.31
N VAL A 15 13.33 -5.75 13.83
CA VAL A 15 14.73 -5.93 14.22
C VAL A 15 14.79 -5.79 15.73
N THR A 16 15.60 -6.64 16.38
CA THR A 16 15.83 -6.59 17.83
C THR A 16 17.20 -5.98 18.11
N PRO A 17 17.32 -4.91 18.91
CA PRO A 17 16.24 -4.15 19.56
C PRO A 17 15.39 -3.35 18.57
N PRO A 18 14.11 -3.06 18.90
CA PRO A 18 13.19 -2.32 18.03
C PRO A 18 13.77 -0.94 17.74
N ILE A 19 13.93 -0.64 16.45
CA ILE A 19 14.31 0.68 15.97
C ILE A 19 13.02 1.47 15.82
N ASP A 20 12.78 2.42 16.72
CA ASP A 20 11.70 3.39 16.57
C ASP A 20 12.18 4.50 15.62
N ILE A 21 11.71 4.44 14.37
CA ILE A 21 11.87 5.54 13.42
C ILE A 21 10.75 6.53 13.71
N ASP A 22 11.03 7.53 14.55
CA ASP A 22 10.13 8.65 14.79
C ASP A 22 10.21 9.60 13.59
N ILE A 23 9.30 9.42 12.63
CA ILE A 23 9.11 10.39 11.54
C ILE A 23 8.27 11.53 12.12
N ASN A 24 8.89 12.36 12.95
CA ASN A 24 8.23 13.48 13.58
C ASN A 24 8.09 14.60 12.55
N ALA A 25 7.10 14.50 11.66
CA ALA A 25 6.70 15.57 10.74
C ALA A 25 6.03 16.70 11.55
N THR A 26 6.81 17.39 12.40
CA THR A 26 6.32 18.50 13.23
C THR A 26 5.98 19.75 12.42
N SER A 27 6.28 19.76 11.13
CA SER A 27 5.72 20.69 10.17
C SER A 27 6.09 20.20 8.79
N PHE A 28 5.10 19.84 7.97
CA PHE A 28 5.33 19.85 6.53
C PHE A 28 5.66 21.31 6.14
N PRO A 29 6.82 21.59 5.50
CA PRO A 29 7.27 22.97 5.31
C PRO A 29 6.36 23.85 4.42
N ASP A 30 5.33 23.31 3.77
CA ASP A 30 4.59 24.02 2.72
C ASP A 30 3.06 23.96 2.84
N GLY A 31 2.50 23.69 4.03
CA GLY A 31 1.05 23.66 4.22
C GLY A 31 0.35 22.47 3.54
N CYS A 32 1.08 21.39 3.22
CA CYS A 32 0.43 20.15 2.80
C CYS A 32 -0.24 19.48 4.01
N SER A 33 -1.43 18.93 3.78
CA SER A 33 -2.25 18.25 4.79
C SER A 33 -2.70 16.92 4.21
N CYS A 34 -2.65 15.88 5.03
CA CYS A 34 -3.20 14.56 4.69
C CYS A 34 -4.73 14.51 4.71
N GLU A 35 -5.39 15.63 4.99
CA GLU A 35 -6.83 15.77 4.82
C GLU A 35 -7.21 15.94 3.34
N ASN A 36 -6.27 16.35 2.49
CA ASN A 36 -6.50 16.51 1.05
C ASN A 36 -6.32 15.18 0.30
N LEU A 37 -7.12 14.99 -0.75
CA LEU A 37 -7.03 13.86 -1.68
C LEU A 37 -5.70 13.81 -2.46
N ASP A 38 -5.03 14.94 -2.62
CA ASP A 38 -3.77 15.02 -3.39
C ASP A 38 -2.53 14.55 -2.59
N GLY A 39 -2.71 14.13 -1.33
CA GLY A 39 -1.63 13.62 -0.48
C GLY A 39 -0.57 14.67 -0.13
N CYS A 40 0.56 14.20 0.41
CA CYS A 40 1.79 14.97 0.60
C CYS A 40 3.04 14.14 0.33
N LEU A 41 3.25 13.82 -0.95
CA LEU A 41 4.46 13.13 -1.39
C LEU A 41 5.70 14.02 -1.22
N ARG A 42 6.72 13.51 -0.50
CA ARG A 42 7.99 14.19 -0.19
C ARG A 42 9.13 13.19 -0.05
N SER A 43 10.37 13.64 -0.27
CA SER A 43 11.56 12.83 0.01
C SER A 43 11.77 12.65 1.51
N ALA A 44 12.27 11.49 1.88
CA ALA A 44 12.66 11.16 3.24
C ALA A 44 13.86 11.97 3.69
N VAL A 45 13.81 12.40 4.93
CA VAL A 45 14.87 13.19 5.56
C VAL A 45 15.19 12.56 6.90
N ILE A 46 16.47 12.33 7.15
CA ILE A 46 16.96 11.89 8.45
C ILE A 46 17.48 13.12 9.19
N PHE A 47 17.09 13.23 10.47
CA PHE A 47 17.64 14.22 11.39
C PHE A 47 17.92 13.54 12.73
N GLU A 48 18.99 13.97 13.40
CA GLU A 48 19.30 13.54 14.76
C GLU A 48 18.53 14.41 15.76
N SER A 49 17.93 13.80 16.78
CA SER A 49 17.07 14.51 17.77
C SER A 49 17.76 15.70 18.43
N ASP A 50 19.09 15.65 18.52
CA ASP A 50 19.91 16.58 19.27
C ASP A 50 20.43 17.75 18.42
N GLN A 51 20.29 17.68 17.08
CA GLN A 51 20.81 18.65 16.12
C GLN A 51 19.72 18.95 15.07
N ARG A 52 18.79 19.84 15.39
CA ARG A 52 17.62 20.21 14.55
C ARG A 52 17.96 20.94 13.23
N SER A 53 19.24 20.99 12.83
CA SER A 53 19.72 21.80 11.69
C SER A 53 20.35 20.99 10.56
N ASN A 54 20.68 19.71 10.75
CA ASN A 54 21.27 18.88 9.70
C ASN A 54 20.24 17.90 9.16
N PHE A 55 19.60 18.30 8.07
CA PHE A 55 18.65 17.50 7.32
C PHE A 55 19.39 16.80 6.18
N GLU A 56 19.49 15.48 6.25
CA GLU A 56 20.05 14.70 5.14
C GLU A 56 18.93 14.01 4.37
N ASN A 57 18.83 14.34 3.08
CA ASN A 57 17.88 13.70 2.18
C ASN A 57 18.32 12.27 1.88
N VAL A 58 17.38 11.34 2.01
CA VAL A 58 17.60 9.93 1.69
C VAL A 58 17.08 9.69 0.28
N SER A 59 18.00 9.57 -0.68
CA SER A 59 17.65 9.33 -2.07
C SER A 59 16.80 8.06 -2.22
N GLY A 60 15.75 8.16 -3.02
CA GLY A 60 14.85 7.07 -3.33
C GLY A 60 13.80 6.74 -2.27
N ILE A 61 13.89 7.24 -1.04
CA ILE A 61 12.82 7.00 -0.05
C ILE A 61 11.86 8.19 -0.07
N MET A 62 10.57 7.91 -0.28
CA MET A 62 9.50 8.89 -0.26
C MET A 62 8.57 8.66 0.94
N PHE A 63 7.99 9.74 1.43
CA PHE A 63 6.91 9.76 2.41
C PHE A 63 5.67 10.39 1.81
N ASP A 64 4.53 9.88 2.23
CA ASP A 64 3.21 10.39 1.89
C ASP A 64 2.26 10.03 3.04
N CYS A 65 1.08 10.64 3.02
CA CYS A 65 -0.01 10.40 3.95
C CYS A 65 -0.50 8.95 3.92
N LEU A 66 -0.47 8.33 2.73
CA LEU A 66 -0.71 6.91 2.57
C LEU A 66 0.63 6.18 2.44
N PRO A 67 0.92 5.20 3.32
CA PRO A 67 2.13 4.39 3.21
C PRO A 67 2.27 3.67 1.86
N LEU A 68 1.14 3.34 1.23
CA LEU A 68 1.14 2.72 -0.10
C LEU A 68 1.63 3.68 -1.18
N ASP A 69 1.15 4.92 -1.20
CA ASP A 69 1.54 5.93 -2.19
C ASP A 69 3.02 6.30 -2.00
N ALA A 70 3.45 6.44 -0.75
CA ALA A 70 4.85 6.60 -0.38
C ALA A 70 5.73 5.44 -0.88
N ALA A 71 5.32 4.19 -0.65
CA ALA A 71 6.06 3.01 -1.07
C ALA A 71 6.14 2.90 -2.60
N LEU A 72 5.03 3.16 -3.31
CA LEU A 72 4.97 3.11 -4.77
C LEU A 72 5.83 4.19 -5.43
N ALA A 73 5.91 5.37 -4.83
CA ALA A 73 6.73 6.48 -5.30
C ALA A 73 8.22 6.36 -4.91
N SER A 74 8.54 5.53 -3.91
CA SER A 74 9.92 5.25 -3.51
C SER A 74 10.66 4.40 -4.56
N SER A 75 11.99 4.39 -4.52
CA SER A 75 12.90 3.54 -5.28
C SER A 75 13.88 2.85 -4.32
N PHE A 76 14.63 1.87 -4.84
CA PHE A 76 15.66 1.16 -4.07
C PHE A 76 17.04 1.82 -4.16
N GLU A 77 17.12 3.07 -4.63
CA GLU A 77 18.38 3.78 -4.91
C GLU A 77 19.35 3.77 -3.72
N CYS A 78 18.85 4.05 -2.51
CA CYS A 78 19.66 4.07 -1.28
C CYS A 78 20.41 2.76 -1.01
N PHE A 79 19.88 1.61 -1.46
CA PHE A 79 20.51 0.32 -1.21
C PHE A 79 21.73 0.05 -2.09
N TYR A 80 21.93 0.85 -3.14
CA TYR A 80 23.10 0.80 -4.02
C TYR A 80 24.18 1.82 -3.62
N ASP A 81 23.89 2.71 -2.66
CA ASP A 81 24.81 3.74 -2.19
C ASP A 81 25.35 3.45 -0.78
N SER A 82 26.68 3.32 -0.69
CA SER A 82 27.41 3.15 0.58
C SER A 82 27.18 4.28 1.59
N TRP A 83 27.04 5.52 1.13
CA TRP A 83 26.79 6.67 2.00
C TRP A 83 25.39 6.56 2.60
N CYS A 84 24.39 6.30 1.75
CA CYS A 84 23.00 6.18 2.16
C CYS A 84 22.79 5.02 3.16
N LEU A 85 23.41 3.86 2.89
CA LEU A 85 23.41 2.74 3.84
C LEU A 85 24.08 3.09 5.18
N SER A 86 25.12 3.92 5.16
CA SER A 86 25.79 4.36 6.39
C SER A 86 24.92 5.29 7.24
N LEU A 87 24.08 6.12 6.60
CA LEU A 87 23.09 6.95 7.27
C LEU A 87 22.03 6.10 7.98
N ILE A 88 21.44 5.15 7.27
CA ILE A 88 20.44 4.22 7.83
C ILE A 88 21.05 3.44 9.00
N ARG A 89 22.29 2.96 8.86
CA ARG A 89 23.01 2.28 9.95
C ARG A 89 23.17 3.17 11.18
N ASN A 90 23.52 4.44 10.99
CA ASN A 90 23.76 5.37 12.10
C ASN A 90 22.46 5.59 12.90
N VAL A 91 21.34 5.80 12.20
CA VAL A 91 20.01 5.98 12.83
C VAL A 91 19.53 4.70 13.50
N SER A 92 19.66 3.57 12.82
CA SER A 92 19.21 2.27 13.34
C SER A 92 20.05 1.72 14.49
N LYS A 93 21.23 2.31 14.76
CA LYS A 93 22.23 1.77 15.70
C LYS A 93 22.51 0.28 15.44
N ALA A 94 22.37 -0.16 14.19
CA ALA A 94 22.52 -1.55 13.82
C ALA A 94 24.00 -1.95 13.87
N ASN A 95 24.30 -3.09 14.51
CA ASN A 95 25.65 -3.65 14.55
C ASN A 95 26.08 -4.31 13.22
N MET A 96 25.17 -4.38 12.25
CA MET A 96 25.43 -4.93 10.91
C MET A 96 25.95 -3.83 9.98
N ARG A 97 26.95 -4.17 9.17
CA ARG A 97 27.44 -3.31 8.07
C ARG A 97 26.83 -3.81 6.77
N PRO A 98 25.69 -3.25 6.32
CA PRO A 98 25.17 -3.58 5.01
C PRO A 98 26.16 -3.10 3.95
N GLU A 99 26.47 -3.99 3.00
CA GLU A 99 27.26 -3.65 1.83
C GLU A 99 26.31 -3.22 0.70
N PRO A 100 26.70 -2.24 -0.14
CA PRO A 100 25.86 -1.81 -1.25
C PRO A 100 25.50 -2.98 -2.15
N LEU A 101 24.26 -3.03 -2.62
CA LEU A 101 23.88 -4.02 -3.62
C LEU A 101 24.71 -3.78 -4.88
N HIS A 102 25.30 -4.85 -5.41
CA HIS A 102 26.01 -4.86 -6.69
C HIS A 102 25.38 -5.95 -7.56
N ILE A 103 24.22 -5.63 -8.14
CA ILE A 103 23.46 -6.55 -8.99
C ILE A 103 23.27 -5.89 -10.35
N GLN A 104 23.57 -6.63 -11.41
CA GLN A 104 23.16 -6.25 -12.76
C GLN A 104 21.66 -6.56 -12.89
N SER A 105 20.85 -5.52 -12.73
CA SER A 105 19.39 -5.55 -12.92
C SER A 105 19.05 -5.00 -14.31
N ARG A 106 17.88 -5.38 -14.85
CA ARG A 106 17.31 -4.67 -16.02
C ARG A 106 16.91 -3.24 -15.65
N PHE A 107 16.51 -3.03 -14.41
CA PHE A 107 16.02 -1.76 -13.91
C PHE A 107 17.17 -0.87 -13.45
N GLU A 108 17.04 0.43 -13.71
CA GLU A 108 17.97 1.44 -13.20
C GLU A 108 17.76 1.63 -11.69
N HIS A 109 18.80 2.00 -10.94
CA HIS A 109 18.72 2.12 -9.47
C HIS A 109 17.71 3.16 -8.98
N ASN A 110 17.39 4.17 -9.81
CA ASN A 110 16.40 5.21 -9.54
C ASN A 110 14.95 4.81 -9.91
N THR A 111 14.75 3.57 -10.37
CA THR A 111 13.42 3.11 -10.81
C THR A 111 12.46 3.02 -9.62
N THR A 112 11.28 3.62 -9.77
CA THR A 112 10.23 3.64 -8.74
C THR A 112 9.62 2.24 -8.55
N LEU A 113 9.24 1.94 -7.31
CA LEU A 113 8.65 0.66 -6.93
C LEU A 113 7.37 0.38 -7.73
N LYS A 114 6.59 1.42 -8.04
CA LYS A 114 5.44 1.32 -8.94
C LYS A 114 5.81 0.72 -10.29
N LYS A 115 6.86 1.26 -10.94
CA LYS A 115 7.31 0.77 -12.25
C LYS A 115 7.88 -0.64 -12.15
N LEU A 116 8.55 -0.99 -11.06
CA LEU A 116 8.97 -2.37 -10.80
C LEU A 116 7.75 -3.31 -10.72
N LEU A 117 6.71 -2.93 -9.96
CA LEU A 117 5.50 -3.74 -9.80
C LEU A 117 4.68 -3.85 -11.08
N ASP A 118 4.60 -2.78 -11.87
CA ASP A 118 3.93 -2.78 -13.17
C ASP A 118 4.59 -3.77 -14.14
N GLU A 119 5.90 -4.01 -14.01
CA GLU A 119 6.65 -5.05 -14.73
C GLU A 119 6.85 -6.34 -13.92
N LEU A 120 6.01 -6.55 -12.90
CA LEU A 120 5.97 -7.72 -12.02
C LEU A 120 7.32 -8.05 -11.33
N MET A 121 8.20 -7.06 -11.22
CA MET A 121 9.56 -7.18 -10.71
C MET A 121 10.37 -8.27 -11.42
N ILE A 122 9.99 -8.63 -12.64
CA ILE A 122 10.67 -9.66 -13.41
C ILE A 122 12.00 -9.06 -13.85
N GLU A 123 13.12 -9.68 -13.48
CA GLU A 123 14.47 -9.23 -13.89
C GLU A 123 14.90 -9.83 -15.23
N GLN A 124 14.59 -11.12 -15.43
CA GLN A 124 14.89 -11.88 -16.63
C GLN A 124 13.72 -12.82 -16.95
N ILE A 125 13.24 -12.80 -18.19
CA ILE A 125 12.29 -13.80 -18.70
C ILE A 125 13.12 -14.89 -19.35
N THR A 126 13.37 -15.98 -18.63
CA THR A 126 13.96 -17.18 -19.22
C THR A 126 12.90 -17.93 -20.02
N MET A 127 12.95 -17.80 -21.34
CA MET A 127 12.05 -18.49 -22.29
C MET A 127 12.32 -20.00 -22.40
N THR A 128 13.35 -20.52 -21.71
CA THR A 128 13.79 -21.92 -21.79
C THR A 128 13.11 -22.86 -20.79
N VAL A 129 12.16 -22.36 -20.00
CA VAL A 129 11.46 -23.20 -19.03
C VAL A 129 10.42 -24.05 -19.76
N ASN A 130 10.60 -25.38 -19.71
CA ASN A 130 9.66 -26.32 -20.29
C ASN A 130 8.39 -26.41 -19.42
N PHE A 131 7.36 -25.66 -19.80
CA PHE A 131 6.07 -25.64 -19.09
C PHE A 131 5.17 -26.85 -19.39
N SER A 132 5.64 -27.87 -20.11
CA SER A 132 4.83 -29.05 -20.44
C SER A 132 4.22 -29.75 -19.22
N SER A 133 4.95 -29.82 -18.10
CA SER A 133 4.44 -30.39 -16.85
C SER A 133 3.35 -29.51 -16.20
N TYR A 134 3.48 -28.18 -16.29
CA TYR A 134 2.47 -27.26 -15.80
C TYR A 134 1.18 -27.34 -16.66
N TYR A 135 1.33 -27.34 -17.98
CA TYR A 135 0.21 -27.47 -18.90
C TYR A 135 -0.46 -28.83 -18.85
N SER A 136 0.28 -29.92 -18.56
CA SER A 136 -0.33 -31.25 -18.40
C SER A 136 -1.22 -31.34 -17.16
N ILE A 137 -0.87 -30.64 -16.09
CA ILE A 137 -1.69 -30.52 -14.88
C ILE A 137 -2.89 -29.59 -15.12
N CYS A 138 -2.69 -28.49 -15.85
CA CYS A 138 -3.72 -27.52 -16.20
C CYS A 138 -4.52 -27.87 -17.47
N ASN A 139 -4.56 -29.14 -17.89
CA ASN A 139 -5.42 -29.60 -18.97
C ASN A 139 -6.64 -30.35 -18.40
N PRO A 140 -7.63 -29.64 -17.83
CA PRO A 140 -8.81 -30.28 -17.31
C PRO A 140 -9.53 -30.99 -18.45
N LYS A 141 -9.73 -32.30 -18.30
CA LYS A 141 -10.49 -33.10 -19.28
C LYS A 141 -11.95 -32.66 -19.41
N TYR A 142 -12.45 -31.94 -18.40
CA TYR A 142 -13.83 -31.48 -18.32
C TYR A 142 -13.87 -30.07 -17.72
N CYS A 143 -14.49 -29.15 -18.44
CA CYS A 143 -14.79 -27.81 -17.93
C CYS A 143 -16.15 -27.86 -17.23
N THR A 144 -16.19 -27.50 -15.95
CA THR A 144 -17.45 -27.30 -15.21
C THR A 144 -17.81 -25.82 -15.22
N TYR A 145 -18.98 -25.49 -15.75
CA TYR A 145 -19.55 -24.16 -15.64
C TYR A 145 -20.47 -24.12 -14.42
N SER A 146 -20.22 -23.18 -13.51
CA SER A 146 -21.17 -22.86 -12.44
C SER A 146 -22.04 -21.68 -12.88
N TYR A 147 -23.34 -21.89 -12.97
CA TYR A 147 -24.30 -20.81 -13.17
C TYR A 147 -24.61 -20.19 -11.81
N ILE A 148 -24.13 -18.96 -11.59
CA ILE A 148 -24.47 -18.19 -10.40
C ILE A 148 -25.87 -17.62 -10.62
N HIS A 149 -26.89 -18.31 -10.11
CA HIS A 149 -28.25 -17.78 -10.09
C HIS A 149 -28.34 -16.62 -9.09
N ARG A 150 -28.55 -15.41 -9.61
CA ARG A 150 -28.65 -14.17 -8.82
C ARG A 150 -29.91 -14.12 -7.93
N PHE A 151 -30.90 -14.97 -8.20
CA PHE A 151 -32.15 -15.08 -7.44
C PHE A 151 -32.19 -16.43 -6.74
N ASP A 152 -31.78 -16.44 -5.47
CA ASP A 152 -31.97 -17.58 -4.58
C ASP A 152 -33.48 -17.78 -4.32
N LYS A 153 -33.91 -19.02 -4.10
CA LYS A 153 -35.31 -19.38 -3.80
C LYS A 153 -35.83 -18.59 -2.59
N LEU A 154 -34.96 -18.34 -1.61
CA LEU A 154 -35.27 -17.52 -0.44
C LEU A 154 -35.61 -16.07 -0.80
N PHE A 155 -34.92 -15.48 -1.78
CA PHE A 155 -35.18 -14.10 -2.21
C PHE A 155 -36.58 -13.95 -2.83
N ILE A 156 -37.03 -14.94 -3.60
CA ILE A 156 -38.37 -14.92 -4.22
C ILE A 156 -39.46 -15.00 -3.15
N ILE A 157 -39.27 -15.83 -2.12
CA ILE A 157 -40.23 -15.99 -1.02
C ILE A 157 -40.30 -14.71 -0.17
N THR A 158 -39.15 -14.13 0.19
CA THR A 158 -39.13 -12.92 1.02
C THR A 158 -39.67 -11.71 0.27
N PHE A 159 -39.38 -11.58 -1.03
CA PHE A 159 -39.89 -10.50 -1.86
C PHE A 159 -41.42 -10.56 -2.01
N THR A 160 -41.98 -11.75 -2.27
CA THR A 160 -43.43 -11.92 -2.39
C THR A 160 -44.15 -11.68 -1.05
N ALA A 161 -43.63 -12.22 0.06
CA ALA A 161 -44.17 -11.95 1.40
C ALA A 161 -44.15 -10.45 1.74
N SER A 162 -43.06 -9.76 1.40
CA SER A 162 -42.91 -8.32 1.61
C SER A 162 -43.86 -7.50 0.74
N ALA A 163 -44.11 -7.92 -0.50
CA ALA A 163 -45.07 -7.25 -1.38
C ALA A 163 -46.50 -7.32 -0.82
N PHE A 164 -46.97 -8.52 -0.43
CA PHE A 164 -48.32 -8.67 0.14
C PHE A 164 -48.48 -7.96 1.49
N GLY A 165 -47.48 -8.07 2.37
CA GLY A 165 -47.49 -7.40 3.67
C GLY A 165 -47.37 -5.89 3.57
N GLY A 166 -46.43 -5.40 2.75
CA GLY A 166 -46.14 -3.98 2.58
C GLY A 166 -47.31 -3.22 1.95
N ILE A 167 -47.90 -3.75 0.87
CA ILE A 167 -49.06 -3.12 0.22
C ILE A 167 -50.22 -3.00 1.21
N SER A 168 -50.50 -4.06 1.98
CA SER A 168 -51.57 -4.07 2.98
C SER A 168 -51.34 -3.05 4.11
N ALA A 169 -50.09 -2.91 4.57
CA ALA A 169 -49.72 -1.95 5.61
C ALA A 169 -49.81 -0.49 5.12
N VAL A 170 -49.28 -0.22 3.93
CA VAL A 170 -49.32 1.11 3.30
C VAL A 170 -50.76 1.56 3.04
N LEU A 171 -51.62 0.66 2.54
CA LEU A 171 -53.02 0.99 2.28
C LEU A 171 -53.77 1.37 3.56
N LYS A 172 -53.53 0.64 4.66
CA LYS A 172 -54.11 0.97 5.99
C LYS A 172 -53.61 2.29 6.55
N PHE A 173 -52.36 2.66 6.25
CA PHE A 173 -51.76 3.92 6.72
C PHE A 173 -52.30 5.13 5.95
N ILE A 174 -52.58 4.98 4.65
CA ILE A 174 -53.07 6.08 3.79
C ILE A 174 -54.59 6.23 3.88
N ALA A 175 -55.34 5.18 4.22
CA ALA A 175 -56.79 5.23 4.39
C ALA A 175 -57.32 6.39 5.26
N PRO A 176 -56.76 6.71 6.45
CA PRO A 176 -57.23 7.82 7.27
C PRO A 176 -56.84 9.22 6.76
N PHE A 177 -56.06 9.34 5.68
CA PHE A 177 -55.75 10.63 5.05
C PHE A 177 -56.76 11.06 3.99
N PHE A 178 -57.67 10.17 3.58
CA PHE A 178 -58.68 10.40 2.54
C PHE A 178 -60.11 10.57 3.09
N ASP A 179 -60.24 10.72 4.41
CA ASP A 179 -61.45 11.13 5.15
C ASP A 179 -61.17 12.48 5.84
#